data_AF-A0A9W9LFK4-F1
#
_entry.id   AF-A0A9W9LFK4-F1
#
_cell.length_a   1.000
_cell.length_b   1.000
_cell.length_c   1.000
_cell.angle_alpha   90.00
_cell.angle_beta   90.00
_cell.angle_gamma   90.00
#
_symmetry.space_group_name_H-M   'P 1'
#
loop_
_entity.id
_entity.type
_entity.pdbx_description
1 polymer ?
#
loop_
_entity_poly.entity_id
_entity_poly.type
_entity_poly.pdbx_seq_one_letter_code
_entity_poly.pdbx_strand_id
1 'polypeptide(L)'
;MTSVINTTTEKPDRDRKVFDEQITSKWRDEVSRSGQDVSEKMMDCIVKELRWKADKLTSTGLVRVFDAGVVKSDTAIPKHLQHDLKRAAAKFENIPEKEKDFHPGSDQKVVNLVYPSLFPLIFGRTRVLPDKVLSLDDCLRFAGEGEIFPDPSEKAQRMAR
;
A
#
# COMPACT_ATOMS: atom_id res chain seq x y z
N MET A 1 -10.13 -9.93 -19.79
CA MET A 1 -8.78 -10.48 -19.50
C MET A 1 -8.16 -9.87 -18.23
N THR A 2 -7.94 -8.56 -18.15
CA THR A 2 -7.23 -7.92 -17.02
C THR A 2 -7.92 -8.09 -15.66
N SER A 3 -9.25 -8.03 -15.61
CA SER A 3 -10.02 -8.28 -14.38
C SER A 3 -9.87 -9.73 -13.90
N VAL A 4 -9.99 -10.72 -14.78
CA VAL A 4 -9.79 -12.15 -14.45
C VAL A 4 -8.40 -12.38 -13.89
N ILE A 5 -7.37 -11.89 -14.58
CA ILE A 5 -5.98 -12.04 -14.14
C ILE A 5 -5.82 -11.41 -12.76
N ASN A 6 -6.35 -10.21 -12.52
CA ASN A 6 -6.23 -9.58 -11.21
C ASN A 6 -6.90 -10.41 -10.11
N THR A 7 -8.15 -10.83 -10.30
CA THR A 7 -8.89 -11.66 -9.33
C THR A 7 -8.19 -12.98 -9.05
N THR A 8 -7.63 -13.64 -10.08
CA THR A 8 -6.84 -14.87 -9.89
C THR A 8 -5.49 -14.57 -9.24
N THR A 9 -4.90 -13.40 -9.47
CA THR A 9 -3.66 -12.97 -8.83
C THR A 9 -3.78 -12.64 -7.34
N GLU A 10 -5.00 -12.48 -6.82
CA GLU A 10 -5.26 -12.25 -5.39
C GLU A 10 -5.49 -13.55 -4.61
N LYS A 11 -5.64 -14.70 -5.28
CA LYS A 11 -5.86 -15.98 -4.59
C LYS A 11 -4.59 -16.43 -3.84
N PRO A 12 -4.71 -16.93 -2.59
CA PRO A 12 -3.55 -17.40 -1.82
C PRO A 12 -2.93 -18.65 -2.46
N ASP A 13 -1.59 -18.75 -2.38
CA ASP A 13 -0.75 -19.82 -2.95
C ASP A 13 -0.97 -20.06 -4.45
N ARG A 14 -1.46 -19.05 -5.19
CA ARG A 14 -1.76 -19.15 -6.62
C ARG A 14 -0.58 -19.61 -7.46
N ASP A 15 0.62 -19.20 -7.07
CA ASP A 15 1.89 -19.52 -7.70
C ASP A 15 2.16 -21.01 -7.70
N ARG A 16 1.74 -21.72 -6.65
CA ARG A 16 1.76 -23.18 -6.61
C ARG A 16 0.54 -23.79 -7.30
N LYS A 17 -0.65 -23.25 -7.03
CA LYS A 17 -1.94 -23.82 -7.46
C LYS A 17 -2.18 -23.76 -8.97
N VAL A 18 -1.55 -22.84 -9.70
CA VAL A 18 -1.69 -22.71 -11.16
C VAL A 18 -1.13 -23.92 -11.94
N PHE A 19 -0.28 -24.72 -11.31
CA PHE A 19 0.24 -25.96 -11.89
C PHE A 19 -0.67 -27.17 -11.65
N ASP A 20 -1.68 -27.04 -10.78
CA ASP A 20 -2.65 -28.09 -10.50
C ASP A 20 -3.82 -28.01 -11.51
N GLU A 21 -4.02 -29.10 -12.26
CA GLU A 21 -5.06 -29.17 -13.29
C GLU A 21 -6.48 -29.18 -12.70
N GLN A 22 -6.68 -29.78 -11.52
CA GLN A 22 -7.99 -29.76 -10.87
C GLN A 22 -8.35 -28.35 -10.39
N ILE A 23 -7.37 -27.61 -9.87
CA ILE A 23 -7.58 -26.23 -9.42
C ILE A 23 -7.81 -25.30 -10.61
N THR A 24 -6.99 -25.41 -11.65
CA THR A 24 -7.18 -24.58 -12.85
C THR A 24 -8.49 -24.90 -13.56
N SER A 25 -8.95 -26.16 -13.58
CA SER A 25 -10.30 -26.51 -14.06
C SER A 25 -11.41 -25.82 -13.26
N LYS A 26 -11.31 -25.79 -11.92
CA LYS A 26 -12.28 -25.06 -11.09
C LYS A 26 -12.28 -23.56 -11.39
N TRP A 27 -11.11 -22.95 -11.62
CA TRP A 27 -11.04 -21.54 -12.00
C TRP A 27 -11.64 -21.28 -13.38
N ARG A 28 -11.52 -22.22 -14.33
CA ARG A 28 -12.21 -22.14 -15.62
C ARG A 28 -13.72 -22.09 -15.42
N ASP A 29 -14.25 -23.01 -14.62
CA ASP A 29 -15.67 -23.05 -14.27
C ASP A 29 -16.15 -21.76 -13.59
N GLU A 30 -15.37 -21.22 -12.65
CA GLU A 30 -15.67 -19.95 -11.96
C GLU A 30 -15.77 -18.79 -12.96
N VAL A 31 -14.82 -18.68 -13.89
CA VAL A 31 -14.79 -17.63 -14.91
C VAL A 31 -15.92 -17.79 -15.93
N SER A 32 -16.23 -19.02 -16.34
CA SER A 32 -17.36 -19.28 -17.25
C SER A 32 -18.70 -18.92 -16.60
N ARG A 33 -18.83 -19.09 -15.27
CA ARG A 33 -20.05 -18.72 -14.53
C ARG A 33 -20.10 -17.26 -14.11
N SER A 34 -19.00 -16.51 -14.17
CA SER A 34 -18.98 -15.11 -13.73
C SER A 34 -19.62 -14.13 -14.73
N GLY A 35 -20.16 -14.63 -15.85
CA GLY A 35 -20.76 -13.79 -16.90
C GLY A 35 -19.75 -12.92 -17.65
N GLN A 36 -18.45 -13.23 -17.50
CA GLN A 36 -17.38 -12.52 -18.20
C GLN A 36 -17.22 -13.11 -19.61
N ASP A 37 -17.07 -12.25 -20.62
CA ASP A 37 -16.82 -12.67 -22.01
C ASP A 37 -15.37 -13.16 -22.16
N VAL A 38 -15.15 -14.41 -21.77
CA VAL A 38 -13.84 -15.08 -21.80
C VAL A 38 -14.01 -16.38 -22.57
N SER A 39 -13.48 -16.41 -23.80
CA SER A 39 -13.43 -17.64 -24.59
C SER A 39 -12.47 -18.67 -23.98
N GLU A 40 -12.63 -19.93 -24.34
CA GLU A 40 -11.75 -21.02 -23.91
C GLU A 40 -10.27 -20.74 -24.27
N LYS A 41 -10.01 -20.21 -25.48
CA LYS A 41 -8.67 -19.80 -25.91
C LYS A 41 -8.10 -18.67 -25.06
N MET A 42 -8.93 -17.70 -24.68
CA MET A 42 -8.49 -16.62 -23.79
C MET A 42 -8.15 -17.19 -22.40
N MET A 43 -8.91 -18.17 -21.93
CA MET A 43 -8.64 -18.83 -20.66
C MET A 43 -7.35 -19.66 -20.70
N ASP A 44 -7.04 -20.32 -21.82
CA ASP A 44 -5.74 -20.98 -22.02
C ASP A 44 -4.58 -19.99 -21.95
N CYS A 45 -4.73 -18.82 -22.57
CA CYS A 45 -3.75 -17.75 -22.47
C CYS A 45 -3.59 -17.25 -21.03
N ILE A 46 -4.70 -17.08 -20.30
CA ILE A 46 -4.67 -16.67 -18.89
C ILE A 46 -3.92 -17.69 -18.03
N VAL A 47 -4.21 -18.99 -18.17
CA VAL A 47 -3.51 -20.04 -17.41
C VAL A 47 -2.02 -20.07 -17.75
N LYS A 48 -1.67 -19.97 -19.04
CA LYS A 48 -0.26 -19.89 -19.48
C LYS A 48 0.46 -18.67 -18.89
N GLU A 49 -0.18 -17.50 -18.92
CA GLU A 49 0.37 -16.27 -18.35
C GLU A 49 0.56 -16.39 -16.84
N LEU A 50 -0.41 -16.97 -16.13
CA LEU A 50 -0.33 -17.18 -14.68
C LEU A 50 0.81 -18.14 -14.30
N ARG A 51 1.05 -19.21 -15.08
CA ARG A 51 2.19 -20.13 -14.88
C ARG A 51 3.51 -19.40 -15.10
N TRP A 52 3.64 -18.66 -16.20
CA TRP A 52 4.84 -17.85 -16.47
C TRP A 52 5.09 -16.81 -15.36
N LYS A 53 4.03 -16.16 -14.86
CA LYS A 53 4.10 -15.22 -13.74
C LYS A 53 4.52 -15.89 -12.43
N ALA A 54 4.05 -17.12 -12.16
CA ALA A 54 4.48 -17.90 -11.02
C ALA A 54 5.97 -18.22 -11.07
N ASP A 55 6.48 -18.68 -12.22
CA ASP A 55 7.91 -18.96 -12.40
C ASP A 55 8.77 -17.70 -12.18
N LYS A 56 8.30 -16.54 -12.64
CA LYS A 56 8.98 -15.25 -12.39
C LYS A 56 8.98 -14.86 -10.92
N LEU A 57 7.86 -15.08 -10.22
CA LEU A 57 7.77 -14.84 -8.79
C LEU A 57 8.73 -15.75 -8.02
N THR A 58 8.79 -17.05 -8.34
CA THR A 58 9.71 -17.99 -7.69
C THR A 58 11.17 -17.64 -7.92
N SER A 59 11.53 -17.24 -9.14
CA SER A 59 12.92 -16.94 -9.51
C SER A 59 13.41 -15.57 -9.02
N THR A 60 12.54 -14.56 -8.92
CA THR A 60 12.94 -13.18 -8.62
C THR A 60 12.34 -12.60 -7.33
N GLY A 61 11.35 -13.28 -6.74
CA GLY A 61 10.53 -12.73 -5.66
C GLY A 61 9.58 -11.63 -6.11
N LEU A 62 9.55 -11.26 -7.40
CA LEU A 62 8.79 -10.15 -7.95
C LEU A 62 7.97 -10.61 -9.15
N VAL A 63 6.77 -10.03 -9.34
CA VAL A 63 5.98 -10.25 -10.54
C VAL A 63 5.34 -8.95 -11.02
N ARG A 64 5.52 -8.61 -12.30
CA ARG A 64 4.79 -7.49 -12.93
C ARG A 64 3.36 -7.93 -13.20
N VAL A 65 2.39 -7.17 -12.67
CA VAL A 65 0.97 -7.50 -12.82
C VAL A 65 0.27 -6.58 -13.82
N PHE A 66 0.72 -5.33 -13.93
CA PHE A 66 0.21 -4.36 -14.89
C PHE A 66 1.35 -3.68 -15.65
N ASP A 67 1.09 -3.27 -16.89
CA ASP A 67 2.10 -2.66 -17.77
C ASP A 67 2.61 -1.29 -17.28
N ALA A 68 1.90 -0.65 -16.34
CA ALA A 68 2.25 0.65 -15.75
C ALA A 68 3.37 0.57 -14.68
N GLY A 69 4.25 -0.43 -14.74
CA GLY A 69 5.35 -0.59 -13.77
C GLY A 69 4.94 -1.10 -12.38
N VAL A 70 3.73 -1.67 -12.25
CA VAL A 70 3.25 -2.20 -10.98
C VAL A 70 3.78 -3.62 -10.76
N VAL A 71 4.55 -3.79 -9.69
CA VAL A 71 5.12 -5.08 -9.25
C VAL A 71 4.44 -5.56 -7.97
N LYS A 72 4.22 -6.87 -7.86
CA LYS A 72 3.79 -7.54 -6.62
C LYS A 72 4.89 -8.44 -6.10
N SER A 73 4.96 -8.59 -4.78
CA SER A 73 5.87 -9.49 -4.09
C SER A 73 5.32 -9.88 -2.73
N ASP A 74 5.33 -11.17 -2.42
CA ASP A 74 4.93 -11.69 -1.11
C ASP A 74 6.11 -11.72 -0.11
N THR A 75 7.31 -11.40 -0.59
CA THR A 75 8.57 -11.53 0.15
C THR A 75 9.39 -10.23 0.22
N ALA A 76 8.98 -9.17 -0.48
CA ALA A 76 9.69 -7.88 -0.47
C ALA A 76 9.82 -7.27 0.93
N ILE A 77 8.87 -7.56 1.82
CA ILE A 77 8.92 -7.15 3.23
C ILE A 77 9.20 -8.38 4.10
N PRO A 78 10.31 -8.42 4.85
CA PRO A 78 10.59 -9.50 5.79
C PRO A 78 9.46 -9.72 6.79
N LYS A 79 9.16 -10.98 7.15
CA LYS A 79 8.04 -11.32 8.04
C LYS A 79 8.13 -10.67 9.42
N HIS A 80 9.34 -10.55 9.98
CA HIS A 80 9.54 -9.88 11.26
C HIS A 80 9.16 -8.39 11.18
N LEU A 81 9.61 -7.69 10.13
CA LEU A 81 9.29 -6.28 9.90
C LEU A 81 7.79 -6.09 9.66
N GLN A 82 7.16 -6.96 8.87
CA GLN A 82 5.71 -6.94 8.68
C GLN A 82 4.96 -7.09 10.02
N HIS A 83 5.40 -8.02 10.88
CA HIS A 83 4.81 -8.23 12.20
C HIS A 83 5.01 -7.02 13.12
N ASP A 84 6.21 -6.42 13.10
CA ASP A 84 6.53 -5.25 13.90
C ASP A 84 5.70 -4.02 13.47
N LEU A 85 5.52 -3.81 12.17
CA LEU A 85 4.66 -2.77 11.62
C LEU A 85 3.20 -2.97 12.03
N LYS A 86 2.67 -4.19 11.89
CA LYS A 86 1.30 -4.52 12.34
C LYS A 86 1.12 -4.28 13.83
N ARG A 87 2.09 -4.68 14.66
CA ARG A 87 2.06 -4.47 16.10
C ARG A 87 2.10 -2.99 16.47
N ALA A 88 2.87 -2.18 15.73
CA ALA A 88 2.91 -0.73 15.92
C ALA A 88 1.58 -0.07 15.50
N ALA A 89 1.04 -0.43 14.33
CA ALA A 89 -0.22 0.08 13.79
C ALA A 89 -1.42 -0.29 14.67
N ALA A 90 -1.44 -1.51 15.23
CA ALA A 90 -2.52 -2.00 16.10
C ALA A 90 -2.81 -1.09 17.30
N LYS A 91 -1.82 -0.33 17.79
CA LYS A 91 -2.02 0.65 18.88
C LYS A 91 -2.95 1.80 18.48
N PHE A 92 -2.95 2.16 17.21
CA PHE A 92 -3.80 3.20 16.63
C PHE A 92 -5.12 2.64 16.12
N GLU A 93 -5.15 1.37 15.68
CA GLU A 93 -6.37 0.69 15.23
C GLU A 93 -7.28 0.26 16.40
N ASN A 94 -6.68 -0.18 17.51
CA ASN A 94 -7.40 -0.73 18.67
C ASN A 94 -7.79 0.37 19.68
N ILE A 95 -8.44 1.41 19.18
CA ILE A 95 -9.06 2.48 19.98
C ILE A 95 -10.59 2.35 19.95
N PRO A 96 -11.32 2.93 20.92
CA PRO A 96 -12.79 2.93 20.90
C PRO A 96 -13.34 3.43 19.56
N GLU A 97 -14.39 2.80 19.04
CA GLU A 97 -14.94 3.10 17.71
C GLU A 97 -15.26 4.59 17.51
N LYS A 98 -15.77 5.23 18.57
CA LYS A 98 -16.11 6.66 18.61
C LYS A 98 -14.89 7.60 18.46
N GLU A 99 -13.68 7.09 18.65
CA GLU A 99 -12.40 7.83 18.55
C GLU A 99 -11.67 7.56 17.23
N LYS A 100 -12.16 6.62 16.42
CA LYS A 100 -11.55 6.32 15.11
C LYS A 100 -11.82 7.43 14.11
N ASP A 101 -10.75 7.90 13.48
CA ASP A 101 -10.84 8.84 12.37
C ASP A 101 -11.16 8.08 11.06
N PHE A 102 -12.44 7.94 10.76
CA PHE A 102 -12.89 7.32 9.52
C PHE A 102 -12.70 8.27 8.34
N HIS A 103 -12.14 7.74 7.26
CA HIS A 103 -11.97 8.48 6.01
C HIS A 103 -13.34 8.93 5.48
N PRO A 104 -13.53 10.22 5.16
CA PRO A 104 -14.77 10.73 4.59
C PRO A 104 -15.17 9.96 3.32
N GLY A 105 -16.45 9.59 3.21
CA GLY A 105 -16.95 8.85 2.05
C GLY A 105 -16.57 7.37 1.99
N SER A 106 -15.99 6.79 3.05
CA SER A 106 -15.63 5.37 3.11
C SER A 106 -16.70 4.44 3.69
N ASP A 107 -17.87 4.95 4.07
CA ASP A 107 -18.87 4.21 4.87
C ASP A 107 -18.29 3.56 6.14
N GLN A 108 -17.36 4.26 6.82
CA GLN A 108 -16.66 3.74 8.00
C GLN A 108 -15.83 2.47 7.73
N LYS A 109 -15.40 2.24 6.48
CA LYS A 109 -14.59 1.07 6.12
C LYS A 109 -13.09 1.35 6.16
N VAL A 110 -12.69 2.63 6.16
CA VAL A 110 -11.27 3.03 6.12
C VAL A 110 -11.00 3.93 7.31
N VAL A 111 -10.05 3.56 8.15
CA VAL A 111 -9.57 4.36 9.29
C VAL A 111 -8.24 4.99 8.92
N ASN A 112 -8.11 6.30 9.08
CA ASN A 112 -6.83 6.99 8.93
C ASN A 112 -6.04 6.82 10.24
N LEU A 113 -4.94 6.06 10.22
CA LEU A 113 -4.05 5.97 11.39
C LEU A 113 -3.29 7.28 11.63
N VAL A 114 -2.92 7.93 10.53
CA VAL A 114 -2.32 9.26 10.51
C VAL A 114 -2.97 9.98 9.34
N TYR A 115 -3.78 11.00 9.60
CA TYR A 115 -4.34 11.81 8.54
C TYR A 115 -3.38 12.97 8.23
N PRO A 116 -2.76 13.04 7.03
CA PRO A 116 -1.70 14.01 6.75
C PRO A 116 -2.12 15.47 6.97
N SER A 117 -3.40 15.81 6.79
CA SER A 117 -3.86 17.18 7.01
C SER A 117 -4.08 17.53 8.49
N LEU A 118 -3.91 16.59 9.43
CA LEU A 118 -3.90 16.88 10.88
C LEU A 118 -2.54 17.39 11.36
N PHE A 119 -1.51 17.33 10.53
CA PHE A 119 -0.18 17.83 10.84
C PHE A 119 0.24 18.95 9.87
N PRO A 120 -0.58 20.00 9.67
CA PRO A 120 -0.19 21.11 8.82
C PRO A 120 0.96 21.89 9.46
N LEU A 121 1.68 22.65 8.64
CA LEU A 121 2.58 23.68 9.16
C LEU A 121 1.73 24.75 9.88
N ILE A 122 2.02 24.95 11.15
CA ILE A 122 1.40 25.96 12.02
C ILE A 122 2.50 26.94 12.42
N PHE A 123 2.33 28.20 12.02
CA PHE A 123 3.21 29.29 12.42
C PHE A 123 3.31 29.42 13.95
N GLY A 124 4.50 29.72 14.45
CA GLY A 124 4.78 29.82 15.89
C GLY A 124 4.76 28.48 16.64
N ARG A 125 4.56 27.35 15.95
CA ARG A 125 4.49 26.01 16.57
C ARG A 125 5.31 24.94 15.85
N THR A 126 5.15 24.81 14.53
CA THR A 126 5.81 23.76 13.75
C THR A 126 7.31 24.04 13.68
N ARG A 127 8.11 23.00 13.94
CA ARG A 127 9.57 23.08 13.79
C ARG A 127 9.99 22.76 12.36
N VAL A 128 11.00 23.47 11.87
CA VAL A 128 11.59 23.30 10.53
C VAL A 128 13.10 23.16 10.63
N LEU A 129 13.69 22.52 9.63
CA LEU A 129 15.13 22.38 9.46
C LEU A 129 15.53 23.13 8.17
N PRO A 130 15.76 24.46 8.23
CA PRO A 130 15.91 25.28 7.01
C PRO A 130 17.12 24.89 6.16
N ASP A 131 18.21 24.48 6.82
CA ASP A 131 19.50 24.22 6.19
C ASP A 131 19.84 22.73 6.08
N LYS A 132 18.83 21.84 6.08
CA LYS A 132 19.03 20.39 6.01
C LYS A 132 18.11 19.73 5.00
N VAL A 133 18.67 18.81 4.23
CA VAL A 133 17.91 17.84 3.44
C VAL A 133 18.04 16.49 4.14
N LEU A 134 16.90 15.89 4.49
CA LEU A 134 16.86 14.59 5.16
C LEU A 134 16.76 13.46 4.13
N SER A 135 17.45 12.37 4.40
CA SER A 135 17.33 11.09 3.74
C SER A 135 16.37 10.16 4.51
N LEU A 136 16.04 9.01 3.93
CA LEU A 136 15.27 7.99 4.65
C LEU A 136 16.04 7.42 5.86
N ASP A 137 17.38 7.48 5.85
CA ASP A 137 18.22 6.87 6.87
C ASP A 137 18.38 7.74 8.13
N ASP A 138 18.24 9.05 8.00
CA ASP A 138 18.43 10.01 9.08
C ASP A 138 17.18 10.81 9.45
N CYS A 139 16.09 10.75 8.67
CA CYS A 139 14.89 11.54 8.92
C CYS A 139 14.32 11.36 10.34
N LEU A 140 14.31 10.12 10.86
CA LEU A 140 13.81 9.82 12.20
C LEU A 140 14.69 10.38 13.32
N ARG A 141 16.00 10.58 13.08
CA ARG A 141 16.93 11.14 14.08
C ARG A 141 16.65 12.61 14.35
N PHE A 142 16.13 13.31 13.35
CA PHE A 142 15.78 14.73 13.45
C PHE A 142 14.29 14.94 13.77
N ALA A 143 13.54 13.89 14.09
CA ALA A 143 12.14 14.01 14.45
C ALA A 143 12.00 14.85 15.74
N GLY A 144 11.28 15.96 15.64
CA GLY A 144 11.08 16.91 16.75
C GLY A 144 12.19 17.95 16.92
N GLU A 145 13.27 17.87 16.15
CA GLU A 145 14.34 18.86 16.12
C GLU A 145 13.98 20.08 15.25
N GLY A 146 14.87 21.07 15.24
CA GLY A 146 14.77 22.26 14.37
C GLY A 146 14.20 23.49 15.07
N GLU A 147 14.14 24.59 14.34
CA GLU A 147 13.66 25.87 14.86
C GLU A 147 12.17 26.05 14.61
N ILE A 148 11.48 26.74 15.53
CA ILE A 148 10.06 27.04 15.34
C ILE A 148 9.92 27.99 14.15
N PHE A 149 9.09 27.60 13.19
CA PHE A 149 8.79 28.43 12.03
C PHE A 149 8.05 29.69 12.50
N PRO A 150 8.61 30.89 12.24
CA PRO A 150 8.16 32.11 12.90
C PRO A 150 6.77 32.52 12.43
N ASP A 151 6.01 33.14 13.32
CA ASP A 151 4.75 33.78 12.94
C ASP A 151 5.02 35.03 12.07
N PRO A 152 4.43 35.14 10.87
CA PRO A 152 4.58 36.31 10.02
C PRO A 152 4.18 37.62 10.72
N SER A 153 3.24 37.55 11.68
CA SER A 153 2.78 38.70 12.45
C SER A 153 3.79 39.19 13.49
N GLU A 154 4.69 38.32 13.98
CA GLU A 154 5.77 38.71 14.90
C GLU A 154 6.90 39.46 14.17
N LYS A 155 7.18 39.11 12.90
CA LYS A 155 8.16 39.83 12.08
C LYS A 155 7.76 41.28 11.83
N ALA A 156 6.46 41.56 11.70
CA ALA A 156 5.95 42.92 11.50
C ALA A 156 6.19 43.83 12.72
N GLN A 157 6.16 43.29 13.94
CA GLN A 157 6.34 44.06 15.17
C GLN A 157 7.81 44.44 15.45
N ARG A 158 8.77 43.66 14.92
CA ARG A 158 10.22 43.90 15.10
C ARG A 158 10.78 44.90 14.07
N MET A 159 10.10 45.12 12.96
CA MET A 159 10.44 46.14 11.95
C MET A 159 9.81 47.51 12.24
N ALA A 160 8.84 47.56 13.17
CA ALA A 160 8.11 48.77 13.56
C ALA A 160 8.60 49.37 14.90
N ARG A 161 9.72 48.88 15.44
CA ARG A 161 10.46 49.43 16.59
C ARG A 161 11.86 49.81 16.14
#